data_AF-A0AA38TCB1-F1
#
_entry.id   AF-A0AA38TCB1-F1
#
_cell.length_a   1.000
_cell.length_b   1.000
_cell.length_c   1.000
_cell.angle_alpha   90.00
_cell.angle_beta   90.00
_cell.angle_gamma   90.00
#
_symmetry.space_group_name_H-M   'P 1'
#
loop_
_entity.id
_entity.type
_entity.pdbx_description
1 polymer ?
#
loop_
_entity_poly.entity_id
_entity_poly.type
_entity_poly.pdbx_seq_one_letter_code
_entity_poly.pdbx_strand_id
1 'polypeptide(L)'
;MKEKYRTYVQIKKIYGSCINEMKDVYGYKRHFGNKIKIYFNVAHHPIYSRHLYKYQLFTFIERTISYPKIQQESRCYYHRIKSSENMADEVKLYALGRSPFVCRVKIALHLKGIEYENFEEDLSNKSSELVRYNPVYKKVPVLVHNGKPISESLVIVEYIDDVWKGFSILPEDPYEKAVARFWAKFIEDKCDPSIFKVYRSNGDDEHAIVEAWEQLQVLENELAVKGSKFFGGDNINLVDIAAVFIAYWPGIIEEVTEIKLVTKDKFPKLTEWADNFVNCQVVKEVLPTREHLLVVFKKRFGKA
;
A
#
# COMPACT_ATOMS: atom_id res chain seq x y z
N MET A 1 -17.11 -14.15 13.72
CA MET A 1 -18.28 -15.05 13.60
C MET A 1 -19.52 -14.56 14.37
N LYS A 2 -19.40 -14.15 15.64
CA LYS A 2 -20.52 -13.67 16.47
C LYS A 2 -21.27 -12.43 15.91
N GLU A 3 -20.56 -11.52 15.26
CA GLU A 3 -21.12 -10.30 14.67
C GLU A 3 -21.91 -10.56 13.37
N LYS A 4 -21.43 -11.51 12.56
CA LYS A 4 -22.14 -12.05 11.39
C LYS A 4 -23.45 -12.75 11.80
N TYR A 5 -23.46 -13.44 12.94
CA TYR A 5 -24.64 -14.11 13.48
C TYR A 5 -25.67 -13.12 14.07
N ARG A 6 -25.22 -12.05 14.75
CA ARG A 6 -26.12 -10.96 15.22
C ARG A 6 -26.82 -10.27 14.07
N THR A 7 -26.09 -9.94 13.01
CA THR A 7 -26.65 -9.31 11.80
C THR A 7 -27.68 -10.22 11.11
N TYR A 8 -27.39 -11.52 11.04
CA TYR A 8 -28.32 -12.54 10.53
C TYR A 8 -29.63 -12.63 11.33
N VAL A 9 -29.54 -12.66 12.67
CA VAL A 9 -30.73 -12.71 13.54
C VAL A 9 -31.58 -11.44 13.39
N GLN A 10 -30.95 -10.29 13.22
CA GLN A 10 -31.64 -9.00 13.09
C GLN A 10 -32.35 -8.85 11.75
N ILE A 11 -31.72 -9.27 10.65
CA ILE A 11 -32.34 -9.32 9.32
C ILE A 11 -33.51 -10.30 9.29
N LYS A 12 -33.36 -11.48 9.90
CA LYS A 12 -34.44 -12.48 9.99
C LYS A 12 -35.64 -11.97 10.79
N LYS A 13 -35.40 -11.14 11.82
CA LYS A 13 -36.43 -10.53 12.67
C LYS A 13 -37.20 -9.44 11.94
N ILE A 14 -36.49 -8.55 11.22
CA ILE A 14 -37.10 -7.51 10.37
C ILE A 14 -37.93 -8.15 9.26
N TYR A 15 -37.39 -9.18 8.60
CA TYR A 15 -38.08 -9.93 7.55
C TYR A 15 -39.34 -10.66 8.04
N GLY A 16 -39.26 -11.29 9.21
CA GLY A 16 -40.43 -11.93 9.85
C GLY A 16 -41.53 -10.92 10.19
N SER A 17 -41.15 -9.72 10.64
CA SER A 17 -42.08 -8.64 10.95
C SER A 17 -42.80 -8.14 9.69
N CYS A 18 -42.06 -7.88 8.61
CA CYS A 18 -42.65 -7.42 7.35
C CYS A 18 -43.60 -8.45 6.71
N ILE A 19 -43.29 -9.76 6.82
CA ILE A 19 -44.18 -10.82 6.33
C ILE A 19 -45.46 -10.89 7.14
N ASN A 20 -45.37 -10.75 8.46
CA ASN A 20 -46.54 -10.84 9.33
C ASN A 20 -47.44 -9.62 9.18
N GLU A 21 -46.89 -8.41 9.09
CA GLU A 21 -47.67 -7.20 8.75
C GLU A 21 -48.35 -7.31 7.38
N MET A 22 -47.68 -7.88 6.37
CA MET A 22 -48.30 -8.11 5.06
C MET A 22 -49.39 -9.19 5.09
N LYS A 23 -49.32 -10.16 6.01
CA LYS A 23 -50.37 -11.18 6.21
C LYS A 23 -51.59 -10.59 6.89
N ASP A 24 -51.38 -9.82 7.95
CA ASP A 24 -52.44 -9.29 8.81
C ASP A 24 -53.22 -8.17 8.14
N VAL A 25 -52.56 -7.34 7.31
CA VAL A 25 -53.21 -6.20 6.66
C VAL A 25 -53.92 -6.59 5.35
N TYR A 26 -53.48 -7.64 4.64
CA TYR A 26 -53.89 -7.83 3.24
C TYR A 26 -54.38 -9.24 2.85
N GLY A 27 -54.48 -10.20 3.77
CA GLY A 27 -54.96 -11.55 3.45
C GLY A 27 -54.05 -12.26 2.45
N TYR A 28 -52.98 -12.86 2.98
CA TYR A 28 -51.90 -13.53 2.25
C TYR A 28 -52.34 -14.35 1.02
N LYS A 29 -52.16 -13.82 -0.20
CA LYS A 29 -52.34 -14.60 -1.43
C LYS A 29 -51.10 -15.48 -1.67
N ARG A 30 -51.29 -16.80 -1.58
CA ARG A 30 -50.29 -17.89 -1.69
C ARG A 30 -49.27 -17.72 -2.85
N HIS A 31 -49.70 -17.13 -3.96
CA HIS A 31 -48.85 -16.87 -5.14
C HIS A 31 -47.78 -15.80 -4.94
N PHE A 32 -48.06 -14.75 -4.14
CA PHE A 32 -47.09 -13.68 -3.88
C PHE A 32 -45.95 -14.16 -2.97
N GLY A 33 -46.30 -14.96 -1.96
CA GLY A 33 -45.32 -15.61 -1.07
C GLY A 33 -44.37 -16.57 -1.79
N ASN A 34 -44.86 -17.28 -2.82
CA ASN A 34 -44.04 -18.20 -3.60
C ASN A 34 -43.05 -17.47 -4.51
N LYS A 35 -43.45 -16.36 -5.16
CA LYS A 35 -42.53 -15.54 -5.98
C LYS A 35 -41.40 -14.95 -5.14
N ILE A 36 -41.70 -14.42 -3.96
CA ILE A 36 -40.69 -13.85 -3.05
C ILE A 36 -39.75 -14.95 -2.52
N LYS A 37 -40.26 -16.14 -2.18
CA LYS A 37 -39.44 -17.30 -1.78
C LYS A 37 -38.51 -17.78 -2.89
N ILE A 38 -38.96 -17.80 -4.14
CA ILE A 38 -38.16 -18.26 -5.30
C ILE A 38 -36.98 -17.32 -5.55
N TYR A 39 -37.21 -16.00 -5.58
CA TYR A 39 -36.12 -15.03 -5.75
C TYR A 39 -35.09 -15.11 -4.61
N PHE A 40 -35.53 -15.41 -3.38
CA PHE A 40 -34.65 -15.55 -2.23
C PHE A 40 -33.84 -16.86 -2.23
N ASN A 41 -34.45 -17.99 -2.60
CA ASN A 41 -33.74 -19.27 -2.71
C ASN A 41 -32.64 -19.26 -3.79
N VAL A 42 -32.85 -18.53 -4.89
CA VAL A 42 -31.85 -18.37 -5.96
C VAL A 42 -30.68 -17.47 -5.52
N ALA A 43 -30.94 -16.43 -4.72
CA ALA A 43 -29.90 -15.55 -4.15
C ALA A 43 -28.98 -16.22 -3.12
N HIS A 44 -29.27 -17.46 -2.72
CA HIS A 44 -28.53 -18.23 -1.72
C HIS A 44 -27.79 -19.46 -2.28
N HIS A 45 -27.72 -19.63 -3.60
CA HIS A 45 -26.98 -20.72 -4.21
C HIS A 45 -25.45 -20.42 -4.20
N PRO A 46 -24.60 -21.30 -3.67
CA PRO A 46 -23.18 -21.03 -3.40
C PRO A 46 -22.30 -20.75 -4.63
N ILE A 47 -22.79 -21.07 -5.83
CA ILE A 47 -22.09 -20.86 -7.11
C ILE A 47 -22.31 -19.43 -7.68
N TYR A 48 -23.36 -18.71 -7.27
CA TYR A 48 -23.72 -17.43 -7.89
C TYR A 48 -23.35 -16.26 -6.97
N SER A 49 -22.70 -15.24 -7.53
CA SER A 49 -22.19 -14.11 -6.75
C SER A 49 -23.35 -13.44 -5.98
N ARG A 50 -23.20 -13.31 -4.66
CA ARG A 50 -24.17 -12.70 -3.74
C ARG A 50 -24.51 -11.23 -4.05
N HIS A 51 -23.88 -10.64 -5.07
CA HIS A 51 -23.94 -9.22 -5.40
C HIS A 51 -24.94 -8.91 -6.52
N LEU A 52 -24.97 -9.68 -7.63
CA LEU A 52 -25.88 -9.40 -8.76
C LEU A 52 -27.36 -9.48 -8.38
N TYR A 53 -27.74 -10.43 -7.52
CA TYR A 53 -29.14 -10.64 -7.15
C TYR A 53 -29.69 -9.59 -6.18
N LYS A 54 -28.85 -8.91 -5.39
CA LYS A 54 -29.31 -7.84 -4.47
C LYS A 54 -29.83 -6.63 -5.23
N TYR A 55 -29.14 -6.28 -6.31
CA TYR A 55 -29.54 -5.23 -7.23
C TYR A 55 -30.83 -5.60 -7.98
N GLN A 56 -30.92 -6.83 -8.50
CA GLN A 56 -32.14 -7.32 -9.16
C GLN A 56 -33.36 -7.36 -8.22
N LEU A 57 -33.18 -7.71 -6.95
CA LEU A 57 -34.23 -7.70 -5.94
C LEU A 57 -34.71 -6.27 -5.61
N PHE A 58 -33.79 -5.30 -5.53
CA PHE A 58 -34.14 -3.88 -5.38
C PHE A 58 -34.95 -3.38 -6.57
N THR A 59 -34.49 -3.64 -7.80
CA THR A 59 -35.20 -3.24 -9.04
C THR A 59 -36.57 -3.91 -9.13
N PHE A 60 -36.71 -5.16 -8.67
CA PHE A 60 -37.99 -5.86 -8.60
C PHE A 60 -38.94 -5.22 -7.59
N ILE A 61 -38.47 -4.87 -6.39
CA ILE A 61 -39.28 -4.21 -5.36
C ILE A 61 -39.75 -2.83 -5.83
N GLU A 62 -38.85 -2.01 -6.40
CA GLU A 62 -39.21 -0.69 -6.96
C GLU A 62 -40.24 -0.77 -8.08
N ARG A 63 -40.12 -1.77 -8.98
CA ARG A 63 -41.02 -1.90 -10.14
C ARG A 63 -42.35 -2.60 -9.82
N THR A 64 -42.41 -3.42 -8.77
CA THR A 64 -43.56 -4.29 -8.49
C THR A 64 -44.41 -3.81 -7.32
N ILE A 65 -43.81 -3.10 -6.35
CA ILE A 65 -44.49 -2.69 -5.12
C ILE A 65 -44.79 -1.19 -5.19
N SER A 66 -46.05 -0.84 -5.49
CA SER A 66 -46.53 0.56 -5.54
C SER A 66 -46.90 1.11 -4.16
N TYR A 67 -46.01 0.93 -3.18
CA TYR A 67 -46.24 1.37 -1.79
C TYR A 67 -45.06 2.20 -1.26
N PRO A 68 -45.26 3.50 -0.95
CA PRO A 68 -44.17 4.45 -0.65
C PRO A 68 -43.28 4.07 0.53
N LYS A 69 -43.84 3.44 1.58
CA LYS A 69 -43.10 3.12 2.82
C LYS A 69 -42.07 2.00 2.61
N ILE A 70 -42.43 0.97 1.84
CA ILE A 70 -41.52 -0.14 1.49
C ILE A 70 -40.45 0.32 0.50
N GLN A 71 -40.81 1.21 -0.43
CA GLN A 71 -39.85 1.83 -1.35
C GLN A 71 -38.85 2.74 -0.60
N GLN A 72 -39.31 3.45 0.44
CA GLN A 72 -38.43 4.28 1.26
C GLN A 72 -37.45 3.45 2.08
N GLU A 73 -37.91 2.38 2.73
CA GLU A 73 -37.03 1.47 3.48
C GLU A 73 -36.06 0.70 2.58
N SER A 74 -36.50 0.25 1.40
CA SER A 74 -35.64 -0.40 0.42
C SER A 74 -34.59 0.56 -0.15
N ARG A 75 -34.94 1.84 -0.38
CA ARG A 75 -33.99 2.90 -0.75
C ARG A 75 -32.99 3.21 0.34
N CYS A 76 -33.42 3.27 1.60
CA CYS A 76 -32.52 3.44 2.75
C CYS A 76 -31.55 2.27 2.89
N TYR A 77 -32.03 1.04 2.69
CA TYR A 77 -31.20 -0.16 2.70
C TYR A 77 -30.24 -0.21 1.51
N TYR A 78 -30.71 0.15 0.31
CA TYR A 78 -29.89 0.30 -0.89
C TYR A 78 -28.83 1.37 -0.70
N HIS A 79 -29.16 2.54 -0.16
CA HIS A 79 -28.19 3.60 0.15
C HIS A 79 -27.18 3.13 1.20
N ARG A 80 -27.60 2.38 2.22
CA ARG A 80 -26.72 1.82 3.25
C ARG A 80 -25.79 0.73 2.69
N ILE A 81 -26.27 -0.09 1.76
CA ILE A 81 -25.43 -1.06 1.05
C ILE A 81 -24.49 -0.35 0.09
N LYS A 82 -24.98 0.62 -0.69
CA LYS A 82 -24.18 1.37 -1.65
C LYS A 82 -23.13 2.25 -0.96
N SER A 83 -23.42 2.81 0.21
CA SER A 83 -22.43 3.50 1.04
C SER A 83 -21.44 2.53 1.70
N SER A 84 -21.83 1.27 1.95
CA SER A 84 -20.90 0.22 2.35
C SER A 84 -20.11 -0.43 1.19
N GLU A 85 -20.62 -0.35 -0.05
CA GLU A 85 -19.98 -0.84 -1.28
C GLU A 85 -19.08 0.22 -1.93
N ASN A 86 -19.35 1.52 -1.70
CA ASN A 86 -18.44 2.62 -2.05
C ASN A 86 -17.22 2.71 -1.12
N MET A 87 -17.15 1.86 -0.09
CA MET A 87 -15.85 1.48 0.51
C MET A 87 -15.26 0.31 -0.28
N ALA A 88 -15.00 0.54 -1.57
CA ALA A 88 -13.87 -0.15 -2.20
C ALA A 88 -12.64 0.08 -1.29
N ASP A 89 -11.71 -0.87 -1.25
CA ASP A 89 -10.53 -0.80 -0.37
C ASP A 89 -9.71 0.45 -0.72
N GLU A 90 -10.05 1.58 -0.09
CA GLU A 90 -9.62 2.89 -0.56
C GLU A 90 -8.18 3.09 -0.09
N VAL A 91 -7.25 3.08 -1.03
CA VAL A 91 -5.84 3.29 -0.76
C VAL A 91 -5.42 4.60 -1.42
N LYS A 92 -4.98 5.55 -0.59
CA LYS A 92 -4.40 6.82 -1.04
C LYS A 92 -2.97 6.92 -0.57
N LEU A 93 -2.09 7.41 -1.43
CA LEU A 93 -0.69 7.66 -1.11
C LEU A 93 -0.37 9.14 -1.28
N TYR A 94 -0.06 9.81 -0.18
CA TYR A 94 0.51 11.15 -0.21
C TYR A 94 2.02 11.04 -0.38
N ALA A 95 2.51 11.57 -1.50
CA ALA A 95 3.80 11.26 -2.09
C ALA A 95 4.53 12.51 -2.54
N LEU A 96 5.86 12.41 -2.60
CA LEU A 96 6.71 13.30 -3.38
C LEU A 96 7.47 12.40 -4.36
N GLY A 97 7.28 12.59 -5.67
CA GLY A 97 7.71 11.65 -6.70
C GLY A 97 9.20 11.31 -6.67
N ARG A 98 10.05 12.24 -6.23
CA ARG A 98 11.51 12.05 -6.10
C ARG A 98 11.98 11.41 -4.78
N SER A 99 11.07 11.09 -3.87
CA SER A 99 11.41 10.60 -2.52
C SER A 99 11.70 9.09 -2.53
N PRO A 100 12.89 8.63 -2.10
CA PRO A 100 13.17 7.21 -2.01
C PRO A 100 12.26 6.49 -1.00
N PHE A 101 11.85 7.17 0.07
CA PHE A 101 10.92 6.63 1.07
C PHE A 101 9.53 6.36 0.50
N VAL A 102 9.09 7.19 -0.46
CA VAL A 102 7.84 6.97 -1.19
C VAL A 102 7.99 5.79 -2.15
N CYS A 103 9.14 5.66 -2.82
CA CYS A 103 9.42 4.49 -3.67
C CYS A 103 9.33 3.18 -2.90
N ARG A 104 9.77 3.12 -1.63
CA ARG A 104 9.59 1.93 -0.78
C ARG A 104 8.13 1.46 -0.75
N VAL A 105 7.22 2.39 -0.51
CA VAL A 105 5.78 2.13 -0.44
C VAL A 105 5.20 1.76 -1.80
N LYS A 106 5.61 2.48 -2.87
CA LYS A 106 5.14 2.19 -4.23
C LYS A 106 5.56 0.79 -4.68
N ILE A 107 6.80 0.37 -4.41
CA ILE A 107 7.27 -0.99 -4.69
C ILE A 107 6.40 -2.02 -3.97
N ALA A 108 6.13 -1.83 -2.67
CA ALA A 108 5.30 -2.76 -1.90
C ALA A 108 3.87 -2.87 -2.45
N LEU A 109 3.24 -1.73 -2.81
CA LEU A 109 1.90 -1.72 -3.43
C LEU A 109 1.89 -2.46 -4.77
N HIS A 110 2.91 -2.27 -5.63
CA HIS A 110 2.99 -2.95 -6.93
C HIS A 110 3.29 -4.45 -6.79
N LEU A 111 4.17 -4.85 -5.87
CA LEU A 111 4.43 -6.27 -5.58
C LEU A 111 3.16 -7.00 -5.13
N LYS A 112 2.27 -6.30 -4.42
CA LYS A 112 0.96 -6.81 -3.97
C LYS A 112 -0.16 -6.63 -5.00
N GLY A 113 0.09 -5.94 -6.12
CA GLY A 113 -0.93 -5.63 -7.13
C GLY A 113 -2.07 -4.76 -6.60
N ILE A 114 -1.77 -3.81 -5.70
CA ILE A 114 -2.76 -2.94 -5.08
C ILE A 114 -2.83 -1.61 -5.83
N GLU A 115 -4.02 -1.32 -6.35
CA GLU A 115 -4.36 -0.03 -6.93
C GLU A 115 -4.48 1.05 -5.85
N TYR A 116 -3.98 2.25 -6.14
CA TYR A 116 -4.02 3.37 -5.21
C TYR A 116 -4.08 4.71 -5.94
N GLU A 117 -4.66 5.70 -5.27
CA GLU A 117 -4.66 7.08 -5.74
C GLU A 117 -3.41 7.81 -5.20
N ASN A 118 -2.59 8.35 -6.10
CA ASN A 118 -1.36 9.06 -5.72
C ASN A 118 -1.60 10.58 -5.66
N PHE A 119 -1.43 11.16 -4.48
CA PHE A 119 -1.50 12.60 -4.24
C PHE A 119 -0.09 13.18 -4.14
N GLU A 120 0.30 14.02 -5.09
CA GLU A 120 1.60 14.70 -5.07
C GLU A 120 1.59 15.86 -4.06
N GLU A 121 2.60 15.90 -3.18
CA GLU A 121 2.76 16.90 -2.12
C GLU A 121 3.89 17.88 -2.42
N ASP A 122 3.62 19.17 -2.22
CA ASP A 122 4.64 20.20 -2.16
C ASP A 122 5.14 20.35 -0.71
N LEU A 123 6.35 19.88 -0.43
CA LEU A 123 6.91 19.96 0.93
C LEU A 123 7.28 21.39 1.37
N SER A 124 7.31 22.36 0.44
CA SER A 124 7.45 23.79 0.76
C SER A 124 6.12 24.45 1.12
N ASN A 125 5.00 23.89 0.64
CA ASN A 125 3.65 24.34 0.92
C ASN A 125 2.72 23.12 1.15
N LYS A 126 2.90 22.47 2.31
CA LYS A 126 2.26 21.20 2.66
C LYS A 126 0.74 21.31 2.69
N SER A 127 0.04 20.30 2.16
CA SER A 127 -1.42 20.26 2.21
C SER A 127 -1.95 20.18 3.65
N SER A 128 -3.20 20.60 3.83
CA SER A 128 -3.91 20.49 5.11
C SER A 128 -4.07 19.03 5.53
N GLU A 129 -4.25 18.15 4.54
CA GLU A 129 -4.42 16.71 4.66
C GLU A 129 -3.13 16.06 5.15
N LEU A 130 -1.97 16.38 4.56
CA LEU A 130 -0.69 15.85 5.01
C LEU A 130 -0.41 16.23 6.46
N VAL A 131 -0.64 17.49 6.83
CA VAL A 131 -0.44 17.96 8.20
C VAL A 131 -1.42 17.29 9.17
N ARG A 132 -2.66 17.05 8.75
CA ARG A 132 -3.67 16.34 9.55
C ARG A 132 -3.34 14.86 9.73
N TYR A 133 -2.88 14.20 8.67
CA TYR A 133 -2.62 12.75 8.68
C TYR A 133 -1.29 12.38 9.33
N ASN A 134 -0.28 13.23 9.23
CA ASN A 134 1.01 13.07 9.91
C ASN A 134 1.36 14.34 10.72
N PRO A 135 0.66 14.61 11.84
CA PRO A 135 0.88 15.83 12.61
C PRO A 135 2.24 15.87 13.31
N VAL A 136 2.83 14.69 13.58
CA VAL A 136 4.12 14.55 14.29
C VAL A 136 5.28 15.01 13.41
N TYR A 137 5.42 14.42 12.21
CA TYR A 137 6.57 14.69 11.35
C TYR A 137 6.24 15.60 10.17
N LYS A 138 4.98 15.62 9.71
CA LYS A 138 4.53 16.38 8.55
C LYS A 138 5.37 16.04 7.31
N LYS A 139 5.65 14.74 7.12
CA LYS A 139 6.50 14.18 6.06
C LYS A 139 5.72 13.14 5.25
N VAL A 140 6.17 12.92 4.02
CA VAL A 140 5.75 11.82 3.14
C VAL A 140 6.76 10.66 3.22
N PRO A 141 6.37 9.41 2.92
CA PRO A 141 5.03 8.97 2.52
C PRO A 141 4.01 8.97 3.66
N VAL A 142 2.73 9.16 3.31
CA VAL A 142 1.59 8.81 4.16
C VAL A 142 0.63 7.94 3.35
N LEU A 143 0.39 6.71 3.81
CA LEU A 143 -0.63 5.83 3.25
C LEU A 143 -1.93 6.05 4.03
N VAL A 144 -3.03 6.34 3.33
CA VAL A 144 -4.36 6.39 3.95
C VAL A 144 -5.16 5.22 3.41
N HIS A 145 -5.44 4.26 4.29
CA HIS A 145 -6.20 3.08 3.95
C HIS A 145 -7.56 3.12 4.65
N ASN A 146 -8.65 3.21 3.88
CA ASN A 146 -10.02 3.34 4.38
C ASN A 146 -10.16 4.49 5.41
N GLY A 147 -9.60 5.66 5.07
CA GLY A 147 -9.58 6.87 5.90
C GLY A 147 -8.60 6.84 7.09
N LYS A 148 -7.83 5.76 7.28
CA LYS A 148 -6.87 5.62 8.38
C LYS A 148 -5.44 5.89 7.90
N PRO A 149 -4.79 6.96 8.38
CA PRO A 149 -3.43 7.29 7.96
C PRO A 149 -2.38 6.42 8.67
N ILE A 150 -1.34 6.04 7.94
CA ILE A 150 -0.13 5.36 8.41
C ILE A 150 1.07 6.13 7.84
N SER A 151 2.05 6.39 8.70
CA SER A 151 3.28 7.11 8.37
C SER A 151 4.50 6.22 8.59
N GLU A 152 5.67 6.69 8.15
CA GLU A 152 6.95 5.95 8.12
C GLU A 152 7.00 4.84 7.07
N SER A 153 7.94 4.95 6.14
CA SER A 153 7.97 4.12 4.92
C SER A 153 8.02 2.62 5.20
N LEU A 154 8.89 2.16 6.12
CA LEU A 154 9.02 0.74 6.45
C LEU A 154 7.80 0.22 7.24
N VAL A 155 7.23 1.04 8.12
CA VAL A 155 5.98 0.72 8.83
C VAL A 155 4.83 0.53 7.84
N ILE A 156 4.73 1.41 6.82
CA ILE A 156 3.76 1.29 5.75
C ILE A 156 3.98 0.02 4.93
N VAL A 157 5.24 -0.34 4.60
CA VAL A 157 5.55 -1.56 3.84
C VAL A 157 5.13 -2.82 4.63
N GLU A 158 5.43 -2.89 5.92
CA GLU A 158 4.99 -4.01 6.76
C GLU A 158 3.47 -4.07 6.88
N TYR A 159 2.81 -2.93 7.04
CA TYR A 159 1.35 -2.87 7.03
C TYR A 159 0.75 -3.41 5.73
N ILE A 160 1.34 -3.04 4.59
CA ILE A 160 0.92 -3.56 3.28
C ILE A 160 1.08 -5.09 3.23
N ASP A 161 2.18 -5.61 3.77
CA ASP A 161 2.44 -7.05 3.80
C ASP A 161 1.44 -7.83 4.66
N ASP A 162 1.07 -7.26 5.81
CA ASP A 162 0.12 -7.86 6.75
C ASP A 162 -1.33 -7.87 6.24
N VAL A 163 -1.77 -6.76 5.62
CA VAL A 163 -3.17 -6.57 5.20
C VAL A 163 -3.49 -7.34 3.93
N TRP A 164 -2.67 -7.20 2.88
CA TRP A 164 -2.98 -7.76 1.57
C TRP A 164 -2.24 -9.08 1.34
N LYS A 165 -3.00 -10.11 0.93
CA LYS A 165 -2.46 -11.43 0.58
C LYS A 165 -1.83 -11.41 -0.81
N GLY A 166 -0.96 -12.38 -1.10
CA GLY A 166 -0.25 -12.48 -2.37
C GLY A 166 1.24 -12.62 -2.14
N PHE A 167 2.04 -11.88 -2.91
CA PHE A 167 3.50 -11.81 -2.74
C PHE A 167 3.89 -11.54 -1.29
N SER A 168 4.81 -12.31 -0.71
CA SER A 168 5.26 -12.12 0.68
C SER A 168 6.52 -11.25 0.69
N ILE A 169 6.43 -10.05 1.24
CA ILE A 169 7.59 -9.12 1.34
C ILE A 169 8.48 -9.53 2.50
N LEU A 170 7.89 -9.92 3.62
CA LEU A 170 8.62 -10.52 4.73
C LEU A 170 8.66 -12.05 4.57
N PRO A 171 9.75 -12.70 5.02
CA PRO A 171 9.79 -14.16 5.18
C PRO A 171 8.68 -14.66 6.11
N GLU A 172 8.20 -15.90 5.88
CA GLU A 172 7.21 -16.52 6.76
C GLU A 172 7.83 -16.99 8.08
N ASP A 173 9.06 -17.51 8.04
CA ASP A 173 9.78 -17.96 9.21
C ASP A 173 10.03 -16.80 10.20
N PRO A 174 9.70 -16.97 11.50
CA PRO A 174 9.85 -15.90 12.48
C PRO A 174 11.27 -15.38 12.65
N TYR A 175 12.28 -16.26 12.55
CA TYR A 175 13.67 -15.88 12.70
C TYR A 175 14.14 -15.11 11.47
N GLU A 176 13.88 -15.61 10.26
CA GLU A 176 14.22 -14.91 9.02
C GLU A 176 13.52 -13.56 8.91
N LYS A 177 12.27 -13.46 9.36
CA LYS A 177 11.54 -12.19 9.48
C LYS A 177 12.22 -11.21 10.42
N ALA A 178 12.71 -11.68 11.57
CA ALA A 178 13.46 -10.85 12.51
C ALA A 178 14.79 -10.38 11.91
N VAL A 179 15.49 -11.24 11.18
CA VAL A 179 16.74 -10.90 10.45
C VAL A 179 16.46 -9.85 9.36
N ALA A 180 15.38 -9.99 8.59
CA ALA A 180 15.00 -9.00 7.58
C ALA A 180 14.71 -7.63 8.22
N ARG A 181 13.99 -7.61 9.34
CA ARG A 181 13.73 -6.36 10.10
C ARG A 181 15.00 -5.75 10.67
N PHE A 182 15.93 -6.56 11.16
CA PHE A 182 17.23 -6.09 11.64
C PHE A 182 17.99 -5.36 10.53
N TRP A 183 18.11 -5.96 9.34
CA TRP A 183 18.82 -5.35 8.22
C TRP A 183 18.12 -4.11 7.68
N ALA A 184 16.78 -4.12 7.55
CA ALA A 184 16.02 -2.92 7.17
C ALA A 184 16.23 -1.77 8.17
N LYS A 185 16.27 -2.08 9.47
CA LYS A 185 16.56 -1.11 10.52
C LYS A 185 18.00 -0.61 10.46
N PHE A 186 18.98 -1.47 10.20
CA PHE A 186 20.36 -1.06 10.01
C PHE A 186 20.50 -0.09 8.83
N ILE A 187 19.81 -0.34 7.72
CA ILE A 187 19.79 0.58 6.58
C ILE A 187 19.22 1.95 7.01
N GLU A 188 18.07 1.98 7.67
CA GLU A 188 17.39 3.21 8.08
C GLU A 188 18.17 4.00 9.15
N ASP A 189 18.77 3.32 10.13
CA ASP A 189 19.45 3.96 11.26
C ASP A 189 20.93 4.29 10.98
N LYS A 190 21.59 3.57 10.07
CA LYS A 190 23.04 3.66 9.83
C LYS A 190 23.41 4.04 8.41
N CYS A 191 22.91 3.32 7.42
CA CYS A 191 23.30 3.56 6.02
C CYS A 191 22.71 4.87 5.48
N ASP A 192 21.39 5.05 5.57
CA ASP A 192 20.72 6.23 5.05
C ASP A 192 21.29 7.53 5.70
N PRO A 193 21.44 7.63 7.04
CA PRO A 193 21.94 8.85 7.65
C PRO A 193 23.40 9.16 7.30
N SER A 194 24.28 8.14 7.26
CA SER A 194 25.69 8.33 6.91
C SER A 194 25.85 8.78 5.45
N ILE A 195 25.12 8.17 4.52
CA ILE A 195 25.12 8.58 3.11
C ILE A 195 24.54 9.99 2.94
N PHE A 196 23.43 10.32 3.61
CA PHE A 196 22.88 11.69 3.54
C PHE A 196 23.82 12.72 4.13
N LYS A 197 24.64 12.37 5.13
CA LYS A 197 25.66 13.27 5.68
C LYS A 197 26.69 13.62 4.62
N VAL A 198 27.20 12.65 3.86
CA VAL A 198 28.12 12.87 2.73
C VAL A 198 27.52 13.84 1.71
N TYR A 199 26.28 13.61 1.28
CA TYR A 199 25.66 14.48 0.27
C TYR A 199 25.29 15.86 0.82
N ARG A 200 25.01 16.01 2.12
CA ARG A 200 24.77 17.32 2.74
C ARG A 200 26.04 18.14 2.88
N SER A 201 27.19 17.49 3.05
CA SER A 201 28.50 18.14 3.08
C SER A 201 29.13 18.28 1.69
N ASN A 202 28.41 17.97 0.60
CA ASN A 202 28.93 17.95 -0.77
C ASN A 202 30.21 17.10 -0.95
N GLY A 203 30.43 16.10 -0.10
CA GLY A 203 31.64 15.28 -0.11
C GLY A 203 32.85 15.93 0.56
N ASP A 204 32.71 17.09 1.20
CA ASP A 204 33.82 17.82 1.83
C ASP A 204 34.17 17.27 3.23
N ASP A 205 33.33 16.41 3.81
CA ASP A 205 33.54 15.78 5.12
C ASP A 205 34.10 14.36 4.95
N GLU A 206 35.42 14.21 5.07
CA GLU A 206 36.10 12.91 4.98
C GLU A 206 35.61 11.91 6.03
N HIS A 207 35.29 12.37 7.25
CA HIS A 207 34.75 11.48 8.29
C HIS A 207 33.38 10.94 7.91
N ALA A 208 32.52 11.77 7.28
CA ALA A 208 31.24 11.29 6.76
C ALA A 208 31.40 10.24 5.66
N ILE A 209 32.40 10.41 4.78
CA ILE A 209 32.68 9.45 3.70
C ILE A 209 33.15 8.11 4.28
N VAL A 210 34.10 8.13 5.22
CA VAL A 210 34.58 6.92 5.89
C VAL A 210 33.44 6.22 6.63
N GLU A 211 32.64 6.96 7.39
CA GLU A 211 31.48 6.43 8.11
C GLU A 211 30.48 5.76 7.14
N ALA A 212 30.16 6.39 6.02
CA ALA A 212 29.26 5.82 5.01
C ALA A 212 29.84 4.55 4.37
N TRP A 213 31.14 4.54 4.03
CA TRP A 213 31.80 3.35 3.50
C TRP A 213 31.84 2.19 4.49
N GLU A 214 32.05 2.46 5.78
CA GLU A 214 31.99 1.42 6.81
C GLU A 214 30.60 0.77 6.86
N GLN A 215 29.52 1.56 6.81
CA GLN A 215 28.17 1.00 6.83
C GLN A 215 27.83 0.24 5.54
N LEU A 216 28.23 0.77 4.37
CA LEU A 216 28.07 0.09 3.09
C LEU A 216 28.86 -1.22 3.04
N GLN A 217 30.07 -1.27 3.62
CA GLN A 217 30.87 -2.49 3.68
C GLN A 217 30.18 -3.60 4.48
N VAL A 218 29.40 -3.26 5.52
CA VAL A 218 28.61 -4.25 6.26
C VAL A 218 27.57 -4.91 5.36
N LEU A 219 26.87 -4.13 4.51
CA LEU A 219 25.89 -4.67 3.57
C LEU A 219 26.54 -5.47 2.43
N GLU A 220 27.69 -5.01 1.92
CA GLU A 220 28.51 -5.74 0.94
C GLU A 220 28.87 -7.13 1.47
N ASN A 221 29.35 -7.20 2.71
CA ASN A 221 29.72 -8.47 3.35
C ASN A 221 28.51 -9.40 3.52
N GLU A 222 27.35 -8.87 3.89
CA GLU A 222 26.12 -9.66 4.01
C GLU A 222 25.71 -10.28 2.66
N LEU A 223 25.73 -9.50 1.58
CA LEU A 223 25.45 -10.01 0.22
C LEU A 223 26.49 -11.04 -0.21
N ALA A 224 27.77 -10.81 0.10
CA ALA A 224 28.85 -11.74 -0.23
C ALA A 224 28.70 -13.08 0.49
N VAL A 225 28.30 -13.08 1.77
CA VAL A 225 28.05 -14.29 2.56
C VAL A 225 26.83 -15.05 2.04
N LYS A 226 25.74 -14.34 1.73
CA LYS A 226 24.52 -14.97 1.20
C LYS A 226 24.70 -15.52 -0.22
N GLY A 227 25.48 -14.85 -1.06
CA GLY A 227 25.70 -15.24 -2.46
C GLY A 227 24.45 -15.21 -3.32
N SER A 228 23.41 -14.50 -2.90
CA SER A 228 22.10 -14.45 -3.56
C SER A 228 21.91 -13.21 -4.42
N LYS A 229 20.91 -13.25 -5.31
CA LYS A 229 20.56 -12.15 -6.22
C LYS A 229 20.05 -10.92 -5.47
N PHE A 230 19.25 -11.15 -4.44
CA PHE A 230 18.64 -10.15 -3.56
C PHE A 230 18.99 -10.45 -2.10
N PHE A 231 18.81 -9.49 -1.19
CA PHE A 231 18.91 -9.76 0.25
C PHE A 231 17.86 -10.81 0.69
N GLY A 232 16.71 -10.83 0.00
CA GLY A 232 15.67 -11.85 0.11
C GLY A 232 15.93 -13.17 -0.62
N GLY A 233 17.14 -13.42 -1.13
CA GLY A 233 17.43 -14.64 -1.88
C GLY A 233 17.14 -14.45 -3.36
N ASP A 234 16.18 -15.21 -3.89
CA ASP A 234 15.74 -15.12 -5.29
C ASP A 234 14.67 -14.05 -5.54
N ASN A 235 14.01 -13.58 -4.47
CA ASN A 235 12.93 -12.60 -4.51
C ASN A 235 13.29 -11.34 -3.72
N ILE A 236 12.71 -10.21 -4.13
CA ILE A 236 12.78 -8.95 -3.38
C ILE A 236 12.07 -9.12 -2.03
N ASN A 237 12.71 -8.70 -0.94
CA ASN A 237 12.10 -8.66 0.39
C ASN A 237 12.14 -7.25 1.01
N LEU A 238 11.79 -7.15 2.30
CA LEU A 238 11.84 -5.89 3.05
C LEU A 238 13.20 -5.18 3.00
N VAL A 239 14.31 -5.92 3.06
CA VAL A 239 15.68 -5.37 3.07
C VAL A 239 16.01 -4.72 1.73
N ASP A 240 15.67 -5.42 0.64
CA ASP A 240 15.84 -4.89 -0.72
C ASP A 240 15.04 -3.59 -0.92
N ILE A 241 13.79 -3.58 -0.46
CA ILE A 241 12.94 -2.38 -0.48
C ILE A 241 13.56 -1.26 0.37
N ALA A 242 14.04 -1.57 1.58
CA ALA A 242 14.68 -0.58 2.44
C ALA A 242 15.90 0.06 1.75
N ALA A 243 16.71 -0.73 1.05
CA ALA A 243 17.92 -0.27 0.37
C ALA A 243 17.68 0.43 -0.98
N VAL A 244 16.43 0.71 -1.39
CA VAL A 244 16.10 1.35 -2.69
C VAL A 244 16.89 2.64 -2.96
N PHE A 245 17.17 3.44 -1.93
CA PHE A 245 17.97 4.65 -2.09
C PHE A 245 19.39 4.31 -2.55
N ILE A 246 20.05 3.37 -1.86
CA ILE A 246 21.41 2.90 -2.14
C ILE A 246 21.50 2.34 -3.56
N ALA A 247 20.46 1.63 -4.02
CA ALA A 247 20.44 1.02 -5.35
C ALA A 247 20.42 2.02 -6.51
N TYR A 248 19.71 3.14 -6.38
CA TYR A 248 19.35 3.97 -7.54
C TYR A 248 19.84 5.42 -7.50
N TRP A 249 19.85 6.06 -6.32
CA TRP A 249 20.15 7.49 -6.21
C TRP A 249 21.65 7.83 -6.32
N PRO A 250 22.59 7.10 -5.66
CA PRO A 250 24.01 7.42 -5.70
C PRO A 250 24.57 7.60 -7.11
N GLY A 251 24.26 6.68 -8.03
CA GLY A 251 24.78 6.75 -9.40
C GLY A 251 24.29 7.95 -10.20
N ILE A 252 23.14 8.55 -9.85
CA ILE A 252 22.64 9.77 -10.49
C ILE A 252 23.25 11.01 -9.83
N ILE A 253 23.44 10.98 -8.51
CA ILE A 253 24.09 12.06 -7.77
C ILE A 253 25.55 12.19 -8.22
N GLU A 254 26.26 11.08 -8.41
CA GLU A 254 27.64 11.05 -8.91
C GLU A 254 27.79 11.83 -10.23
N GLU A 255 26.84 11.72 -11.16
CA GLU A 255 26.89 12.47 -12.43
C GLU A 255 26.82 13.99 -12.27
N VAL A 256 26.28 14.45 -11.16
CA VAL A 256 26.09 15.88 -10.88
C VAL A 256 27.19 16.44 -9.98
N THR A 257 27.71 15.63 -9.05
CA THR A 257 28.61 16.09 -7.98
C THR A 257 30.02 15.52 -8.05
N GLU A 258 30.26 14.50 -8.89
CA GLU A 258 31.50 13.70 -8.93
C GLU A 258 31.81 12.93 -7.62
N ILE A 259 30.88 12.92 -6.66
CA ILE A 259 31.03 12.19 -5.39
C ILE A 259 30.81 10.70 -5.64
N LYS A 260 31.89 9.93 -5.56
CA LYS A 260 31.90 8.47 -5.76
C LYS A 260 31.70 7.72 -4.46
N LEU A 261 30.44 7.43 -4.12
CA LEU A 261 30.12 6.77 -2.85
C LEU A 261 29.91 5.26 -2.97
N VAL A 262 29.15 4.80 -3.98
CA VAL A 262 28.83 3.39 -4.20
C VAL A 262 29.40 2.97 -5.56
N THR A 263 30.59 2.38 -5.56
CA THR A 263 31.32 2.03 -6.79
C THR A 263 31.60 0.54 -6.89
N LYS A 264 31.76 0.04 -8.12
CA LYS A 264 31.96 -1.40 -8.39
C LYS A 264 33.30 -1.93 -7.86
N ASP A 265 34.33 -1.09 -7.80
CA ASP A 265 35.64 -1.44 -7.26
C ASP A 265 35.62 -1.63 -5.73
N LYS A 266 34.80 -0.86 -5.01
CA LYS A 266 34.67 -0.95 -3.55
C LYS A 266 33.58 -1.95 -3.13
N PHE A 267 32.45 -1.95 -3.83
CA PHE A 267 31.25 -2.70 -3.46
C PHE A 267 30.71 -3.51 -4.64
N PRO A 268 31.45 -4.51 -5.13
CA PRO A 268 31.05 -5.29 -6.30
C PRO A 268 29.72 -6.03 -6.10
N LYS A 269 29.42 -6.53 -4.90
CA LYS A 269 28.16 -7.24 -4.63
C LYS A 269 26.97 -6.30 -4.47
N LEU A 270 27.13 -5.16 -3.80
CA LEU A 270 26.10 -4.14 -3.74
C LEU A 270 25.78 -3.57 -5.13
N THR A 271 26.79 -3.35 -5.98
CA THR A 271 26.55 -2.85 -7.34
C THR A 271 25.87 -3.90 -8.22
N GLU A 272 26.30 -5.17 -8.14
CA GLU A 272 25.61 -6.29 -8.81
C GLU A 272 24.16 -6.44 -8.34
N TRP A 273 23.92 -6.35 -7.03
CA TRP A 273 22.59 -6.36 -6.43
C TRP A 273 21.74 -5.18 -6.91
N ALA A 274 22.30 -3.97 -6.89
CA ALA A 274 21.61 -2.75 -7.30
C ALA A 274 21.16 -2.86 -8.76
N ASP A 275 22.05 -3.31 -9.66
CA ASP A 275 21.73 -3.56 -11.07
C ASP A 275 20.58 -4.56 -11.22
N ASN A 276 20.60 -5.68 -10.47
CA ASN A 276 19.51 -6.65 -10.48
C ASN A 276 18.19 -6.07 -9.96
N PHE A 277 18.25 -5.26 -8.90
CA PHE A 277 17.10 -4.68 -8.23
C PHE A 277 16.42 -3.60 -9.08
N VAL A 278 17.18 -2.62 -9.57
CA VAL A 278 16.64 -1.57 -10.45
C VAL A 278 16.19 -2.12 -11.78
N ASN A 279 16.69 -3.29 -12.19
CA ASN A 279 16.24 -3.96 -13.40
C ASN A 279 15.00 -4.85 -13.24
N CYS A 280 14.52 -5.06 -12.02
CA CYS A 280 13.26 -5.76 -11.79
C CYS A 280 12.08 -4.95 -12.36
N GLN A 281 11.17 -5.61 -13.10
CA GLN A 281 10.06 -4.93 -13.79
C GLN A 281 9.23 -4.05 -12.84
N VAL A 282 8.84 -4.61 -11.69
CA VAL A 282 8.04 -3.88 -10.69
C VAL A 282 8.78 -2.66 -10.15
N VAL A 283 10.10 -2.74 -9.98
CA VAL A 283 10.92 -1.63 -9.49
C VAL A 283 11.07 -0.55 -10.56
N LYS A 284 11.31 -0.93 -11.83
CA LYS A 284 11.40 0.01 -12.95
C LYS A 284 10.16 0.89 -13.11
N GLU A 285 8.98 0.32 -12.90
CA GLU A 285 7.70 1.03 -13.07
C GLU A 285 7.46 2.11 -12.01
N VAL A 286 8.11 2.01 -10.85
CA VAL A 286 7.89 2.93 -9.71
C VAL A 286 9.02 3.90 -9.44
N LEU A 287 10.22 3.65 -9.98
CA LEU A 287 11.35 4.57 -9.85
C LEU A 287 11.07 5.87 -10.61
N PRO A 288 11.40 7.05 -10.04
CA PRO A 288 11.34 8.31 -10.78
C PRO A 288 12.33 8.25 -11.95
N THR A 289 12.00 8.94 -13.04
CA THR A 289 12.88 8.94 -14.21
C THR A 289 14.24 9.56 -13.88
N ARG A 290 15.29 9.05 -14.54
CA ARG A 290 16.65 9.56 -14.36
C ARG A 290 16.72 11.05 -14.69
N GLU A 291 16.06 11.47 -15.76
CA GLU A 291 16.02 12.87 -16.22
C GLU A 291 15.40 13.78 -15.16
N HIS A 292 14.30 13.35 -14.54
CA HIS A 292 13.67 14.12 -13.47
C HIS A 292 14.60 14.28 -12.27
N LEU A 293 15.25 13.20 -11.84
CA LEU A 293 16.20 13.26 -10.73
C LEU A 293 17.44 14.12 -11.05
N LEU A 294 17.95 14.05 -12.27
CA LEU A 294 19.07 14.90 -12.71
C LEU A 294 18.72 16.39 -12.63
N VAL A 295 17.53 16.80 -13.08
CA VAL A 295 17.07 18.20 -12.96
C VAL A 295 17.01 18.62 -11.50
N VAL A 296 16.45 17.76 -10.64
CA VAL A 296 16.35 18.00 -9.19
C VAL A 296 17.74 18.14 -8.55
N PHE A 297 18.67 17.24 -8.85
CA PHE A 297 20.00 17.24 -8.25
C PHE A 297 20.90 18.33 -8.80
N LYS A 298 20.80 18.69 -10.09
CA LYS A 298 21.48 19.89 -10.63
C LYS A 298 21.02 21.15 -9.92
N LYS A 299 19.72 21.31 -9.65
CA LYS A 299 19.22 22.46 -8.88
C LYS A 299 19.70 22.45 -7.42
N ARG A 300 19.87 21.27 -6.83
CA ARG A 300 20.25 21.11 -5.42
C ARG A 300 21.74 21.20 -5.15
N PHE A 301 22.54 20.61 -6.03
CA PHE A 301 23.99 20.38 -5.85
C PHE A 301 24.84 20.96 -6.99
N GLY A 302 24.23 21.36 -8.11
CA GLY A 302 24.97 21.96 -9.21
C GLY A 302 25.67 23.23 -8.75
N LYS A 303 26.96 23.34 -9.08
CA LYS A 303 27.72 24.59 -8.90
C LYS A 303 27.10 25.64 -9.84
N ALA A 304 26.82 26.82 -9.29
CA ALA A 304 26.28 27.97 -10.04
C ALA A 304 27.28 28.44 -11.12
#